data_AF-A0A1Q7TDC4-F1
#
_entry.id   AF-A0A1Q7TDC4-F1
#
_cell.length_a   1.000
_cell.length_b   1.000
_cell.length_c   1.000
_cell.angle_alpha   90.00
_cell.angle_beta   90.00
_cell.angle_gamma   90.00
#
_symmetry.space_group_name_H-M   'P 1'
#
loop_
_entity.id
_entity.type
_entity.pdbx_description
1 polymer ?
#
loop_
_entity_poly.entity_id
_entity_poly.type
_entity_poly.pdbx_seq_one_letter_code
_entity_poly.pdbx_strand_id
1 'polypeptide(L)'
;MADIGWARSRGDRAEGQGLRRGAWYRVVETPPKEYVVLDVHHVEVRIPKGDLEIRNERPNGWSVVREPHLVCPGCHSRTVVPEGKKEAKCHECGRTYPIDWKDAS
;
A
#
# COMPACT_ATOMS: atom_id res chain seq x y z
N MET A 1 27.92 1.82 4.64
CA MET A 1 27.46 0.46 5.00
C MET A 1 26.56 -0.03 3.87
N ALA A 2 26.85 -1.20 3.30
CA ALA A 2 25.95 -1.80 2.32
C ALA A 2 24.54 -1.93 2.92
N ASP A 3 23.51 -1.60 2.15
CA ASP A 3 22.14 -1.84 2.57
C ASP A 3 21.94 -3.35 2.75
N ILE A 4 21.33 -3.76 3.87
CA ILE A 4 20.96 -5.17 4.10
C ILE A 4 19.93 -5.60 3.05
N GLY A 5 19.06 -4.67 2.67
CA GLY A 5 18.07 -4.82 1.63
C GLY A 5 17.07 -3.67 1.66
N TRP A 6 16.05 -3.80 0.84
CA TRP A 6 14.95 -2.86 0.70
C TRP A 6 13.63 -3.62 0.76
N ALA A 7 12.64 -3.04 1.44
CA ALA A 7 11.32 -3.64 1.55
C ALA A 7 10.21 -2.63 1.25
N ARG A 8 9.09 -3.10 0.72
CA ARG A 8 7.85 -2.32 0.57
C ARG A 8 6.65 -3.11 1.04
N SER A 9 5.55 -2.41 1.29
CA SER A 9 4.25 -3.05 1.56
C SER A 9 3.80 -3.91 0.37
N ARG A 10 3.32 -5.13 0.66
CA ARG A 10 2.62 -5.97 -0.31
C ARG A 10 1.16 -5.48 -0.40
N GLY A 11 0.86 -4.67 -1.42
CA GLY A 11 -0.43 -3.99 -1.50
C GLY A 11 -0.56 -2.94 -0.38
N ASP A 12 -1.69 -2.93 0.31
CA ASP A 12 -2.02 -2.02 1.41
C ASP A 12 -1.76 -2.61 2.82
N ARG A 13 -1.24 -3.84 2.89
CA ARG A 13 -1.14 -4.61 4.14
C ARG A 13 -0.31 -3.95 5.24
N ALA A 14 0.72 -3.20 4.86
CA ALA A 14 1.61 -2.54 5.81
C ALA A 14 1.31 -1.03 6.01
N GLU A 15 0.21 -0.50 5.43
CA GLU A 15 -0.12 0.93 5.52
C GLU A 15 -0.52 1.36 6.93
N GLY A 16 -1.20 0.47 7.67
CA GLY A 16 -1.57 0.71 9.07
C GLY A 16 -0.37 0.88 10.00
N GLN A 17 0.81 0.42 9.60
CA GLN A 17 2.08 0.56 10.32
C GLN A 17 2.94 1.72 9.79
N GLY A 18 2.39 2.52 8.86
CA GLY A 18 3.02 3.75 8.35
C GLY A 18 3.81 3.60 7.05
N LEU A 19 3.80 2.43 6.41
CA LEU A 19 4.41 2.28 5.08
C LEU A 19 3.51 2.90 4.01
N ARG A 20 4.07 3.75 3.15
CA ARG A 20 3.36 4.31 2.00
C ARG A 20 3.35 3.29 0.86
N ARG A 21 2.19 3.13 0.22
CA ARG A 21 2.03 2.24 -0.93
C ARG A 21 3.05 2.58 -2.03
N GLY A 22 3.75 1.56 -2.53
CA GLY A 22 4.78 1.70 -3.56
C GLY A 22 6.13 2.28 -3.10
N ALA A 23 6.24 2.82 -1.88
CA ALA A 23 7.50 3.30 -1.34
C ALA A 23 8.38 2.13 -0.86
N TRP A 24 9.69 2.27 -1.04
CA TRP A 24 10.67 1.30 -0.57
C TRP A 24 11.46 1.88 0.60
N TYR A 25 11.60 1.08 1.64
CA TYR A 25 12.23 1.41 2.91
C TYR A 25 13.48 0.55 3.09
N ARG A 26 14.51 1.14 3.72
CA ARG A 26 15.75 0.44 4.02
C ARG A 26 15.49 -0.60 5.10
N VAL A 27 15.97 -1.82 4.89
CA VAL A 27 16.03 -2.84 5.93
C VAL A 27 17.22 -2.54 6.83
N VAL A 28 16.97 -2.37 8.12
CA VAL A 28 18.03 -2.14 9.12
C VAL A 28 18.36 -3.39 9.92
N GLU A 29 17.42 -4.33 10.03
CA GLU A 29 17.65 -5.61 10.70
C GLU A 29 16.72 -6.71 10.13
N THR A 30 17.25 -7.92 9.97
CA THR A 30 16.48 -9.14 9.62
C THR A 30 16.62 -10.22 10.69
N PRO A 31 15.85 -10.15 11.79
CA PRO A 31 15.88 -11.17 12.83
C PRO A 31 15.42 -12.54 12.30
N PRO A 32 15.78 -13.65 12.99
CA PRO A 32 15.25 -14.99 12.69
C PRO A 32 13.75 -15.12 12.97
N LYS A 33 13.13 -14.13 13.62
CA LYS A 33 11.68 -14.05 13.87
C LYS A 33 10.90 -13.73 12.59
N GLU A 34 9.58 -13.82 12.65
CA GLU A 34 8.65 -13.57 11.52
C GLU A 34 8.45 -12.06 11.18
N TYR A 35 9.42 -11.19 11.49
CA TYR A 35 9.36 -9.77 11.16
C TYR A 35 10.69 -9.22 10.63
N VAL A 36 10.64 -8.04 10.02
CA VAL A 36 11.77 -7.24 9.56
C VAL A 36 11.70 -5.87 10.20
N VAL A 37 12.86 -5.27 10.49
CA VAL A 37 12.95 -3.88 10.99
C VAL A 37 13.29 -2.97 9.82
N LEU A 38 12.46 -1.97 9.59
CA LEU A 38 12.58 -0.99 8.52
C LEU A 38 12.86 0.40 9.08
N ASP A 39 13.71 1.16 8.41
CA ASP A 39 13.84 2.60 8.63
C ASP A 39 12.71 3.32 7.85
N VAL A 40 11.76 3.87 8.60
CA VAL A 40 10.64 4.68 8.10
C VAL A 40 10.81 6.11 8.62
N HIS A 41 11.39 6.99 7.80
CA HIS A 41 11.70 8.38 8.19
C HIS A 41 12.50 8.50 9.49
N HIS A 42 13.57 7.72 9.63
CA HIS A 42 14.44 7.66 10.81
C HIS A 42 13.79 7.06 12.05
N VAL A 43 12.67 6.35 11.87
CA VAL A 43 12.00 5.57 12.92
C VAL A 43 12.06 4.10 12.54
N GLU A 44 12.53 3.27 13.47
CA GLU A 44 12.56 1.82 13.28
C GLU A 44 11.17 1.21 13.50
N VAL A 45 10.63 0.58 12.46
CA VAL A 45 9.31 -0.04 12.49
C VAL A 45 9.43 -1.55 12.22
N ARG A 46 8.75 -2.36 13.04
CA ARG A 46 8.71 -3.82 12.90
C ARG A 46 7.50 -4.25 12.07
N ILE A 47 7.72 -4.91 10.94
CA ILE A 47 6.65 -5.35 10.04
C ILE A 47 6.74 -6.88 9.84
N PRO A 48 5.61 -7.62 9.87
CA PRO A 48 5.58 -9.04 9.54
C PRO A 48 6.13 -9.32 8.14
N LYS A 49 6.95 -10.37 8.00
CA LYS A 49 7.55 -10.75 6.70
C LYS A 49 6.50 -11.01 5.61
N GLY A 50 5.34 -11.59 5.98
CA GLY A 50 4.24 -11.88 5.05
C GLY A 50 3.56 -10.66 4.43
N ASP A 51 3.71 -9.49 5.03
CA ASP A 51 3.13 -8.23 4.55
C ASP A 51 4.10 -7.42 3.68
N LEU A 52 5.31 -7.93 3.48
CA LEU A 52 6.37 -7.27 2.75
C LEU A 52 6.69 -7.95 1.41
N GLU A 53 7.19 -7.14 0.49
CA GLU A 53 8.03 -7.55 -0.63
C GLU A 53 9.45 -7.05 -0.36
N ILE A 54 10.44 -7.95 -0.37
CA ILE A 54 11.83 -7.67 0.01
C ILE A 54 12.74 -7.95 -1.18
N ARG A 55 13.74 -7.09 -1.39
CA ARG A 55 14.82 -7.29 -2.36
C ARG A 55 16.16 -6.81 -1.79
N ASN A 56 17.25 -7.31 -2.38
CA ASN A 56 18.60 -6.97 -1.95
C ASN A 56 19.06 -5.62 -2.52
N GLU A 57 18.68 -5.33 -3.77
CA GLU A 57 19.15 -4.15 -4.48
C GLU A 57 18.27 -2.92 -4.23
N ARG A 58 18.92 -1.75 -4.24
CA ARG A 58 18.20 -0.48 -4.13
C ARG A 58 17.28 -0.27 -5.33
N PRO A 59 16.03 0.19 -5.13
CA PRO A 59 15.19 0.70 -6.19
C PRO A 59 15.92 1.68 -7.11
N ASN A 60 15.93 1.40 -8.40
CA ASN A 60 16.42 2.31 -9.45
C ASN A 60 15.30 2.79 -10.40
N GLY A 61 14.04 2.45 -10.09
CA GLY A 61 12.87 2.81 -10.88
C GLY A 61 11.64 3.10 -10.02
N TRP A 62 10.65 3.73 -10.64
CA TRP A 62 9.37 4.06 -10.02
C TRP A 62 8.54 2.80 -9.72
N SER A 63 7.90 2.76 -8.56
CA SER A 63 6.83 1.79 -8.31
C SER A 63 5.52 2.35 -8.87
N VAL A 64 4.82 1.57 -9.69
CA VAL A 64 3.47 1.93 -10.13
C VAL A 64 2.48 1.52 -9.04
N VAL A 65 1.71 2.48 -8.54
CA VAL A 65 0.60 2.25 -7.60
C VAL A 65 -0.70 2.49 -8.36
N ARG A 66 -1.55 1.48 -8.47
CA ARG A 66 -2.90 1.63 -9.04
C ARG A 66 -3.89 1.91 -7.93
N GLU A 67 -4.57 3.03 -8.04
CA GLU A 67 -5.68 3.42 -7.19
C GLU A 67 -6.91 3.67 -8.07
N PRO A 68 -7.87 2.73 -8.10
CA PRO A 68 -9.06 2.85 -8.93
C PRO A 68 -9.91 4.01 -8.44
N HIS A 69 -10.37 4.81 -9.40
CA HIS A 69 -11.35 5.85 -9.13
C HIS A 69 -12.74 5.33 -9.50
N LEU A 70 -13.71 5.65 -8.65
CA LEU A 70 -15.12 5.44 -8.91
C LEU A 70 -15.77 6.76 -9.26
N VAL A 71 -16.79 6.69 -10.11
CA VAL A 71 -17.67 7.82 -10.40
C VAL A 71 -19.00 7.55 -9.71
N CYS A 72 -19.43 8.45 -8.82
CA CYS A 72 -20.67 8.30 -8.08
C CYS A 72 -21.88 8.29 -9.04
N PRO A 73 -22.76 7.26 -9.02
CA PRO A 73 -23.96 7.23 -9.87
C PRO A 73 -24.97 8.35 -9.57
N GLY A 74 -24.96 8.90 -8.34
CA GLY A 74 -25.94 9.90 -7.90
C GLY A 74 -25.55 11.36 -8.17
N CYS A 75 -24.25 11.68 -8.16
CA CYS A 75 -23.78 13.06 -8.29
C CYS A 75 -22.53 13.23 -9.17
N HIS A 76 -22.04 12.16 -9.81
CA HIS A 76 -20.87 12.14 -10.69
C HIS A 76 -19.54 12.59 -10.06
N SER A 77 -19.50 12.78 -8.73
CA SER A 77 -18.26 13.03 -8.00
C SER A 77 -17.31 11.85 -8.16
N ARG A 78 -16.03 12.13 -8.33
CA ARG A 78 -14.98 11.10 -8.34
C ARG A 78 -14.51 10.83 -6.93
N THR A 79 -14.29 9.57 -6.60
CA THR A 79 -13.64 9.16 -5.36
C THR A 79 -12.64 8.06 -5.66
N VAL A 80 -11.53 8.04 -4.94
CA VAL A 80 -10.56 6.95 -5.00
C VAL A 80 -10.96 5.91 -3.95
N VAL A 81 -10.79 4.62 -4.27
CA VAL A 81 -11.02 3.54 -3.30
C VAL A 81 -9.86 2.54 -3.33
N PRO A 82 -9.54 1.90 -2.19
CA PRO A 82 -8.70 0.71 -2.20
C PRO A 82 -9.33 -0.37 -3.09
N GLU A 83 -8.49 -1.12 -3.78
CA GLU A 83 -8.91 -2.22 -4.63
C GLU A 83 -9.64 -3.31 -3.82
N GLY A 84 -10.63 -3.98 -4.42
CA GLY A 84 -11.34 -5.10 -3.80
C GLY A 84 -12.43 -4.75 -2.79
N LYS A 85 -12.72 -3.46 -2.58
CA LYS A 85 -13.92 -3.04 -1.81
C LYS A 85 -15.21 -3.47 -2.53
N LYS A 86 -16.23 -3.90 -1.78
CA LYS A 86 -17.52 -4.33 -2.35
C LYS A 86 -18.51 -3.19 -2.53
N GLU A 87 -18.35 -2.11 -1.75
CA GLU A 87 -19.22 -0.93 -1.76
C GLU A 87 -18.41 0.33 -1.42
N ALA A 88 -18.89 1.49 -1.87
CA ALA A 88 -18.31 2.79 -1.56
C ALA A 88 -19.40 3.80 -1.19
N LYS A 89 -19.12 4.60 -0.16
CA LYS A 89 -19.93 5.76 0.21
C LYS A 89 -19.38 7.02 -0.46
N CYS A 90 -20.23 7.73 -1.18
CA CYS A 90 -19.89 9.02 -1.76
C CYS A 90 -19.77 10.09 -0.66
N HIS A 91 -18.66 10.81 -0.63
CA HIS A 91 -18.42 11.90 0.33
C HIS A 91 -19.28 13.15 0.05
N GLU A 92 -19.68 13.37 -1.21
CA GLU A 92 -20.48 14.53 -1.62
C GLU A 92 -21.98 14.34 -1.33
N CYS A 93 -22.59 13.26 -1.84
CA CYS A 93 -24.04 13.04 -1.70
C CYS A 93 -24.43 12.10 -0.54
N GLY A 94 -23.45 11.50 0.13
CA GLY A 94 -23.64 10.63 1.30
C GLY A 94 -24.19 9.23 1.01
N ARG A 95 -24.52 8.90 -0.24
CA ARG A 95 -25.11 7.61 -0.65
C ARG A 95 -24.04 6.53 -0.82
N THR A 96 -24.41 5.29 -0.51
CA THR A 96 -23.57 4.10 -0.69
C THR A 96 -24.02 3.31 -1.91
N TYR A 97 -23.08 2.89 -2.75
CA TYR A 97 -23.33 2.08 -3.95
C TYR A 97 -22.40 0.85 -3.98
N PRO A 98 -22.85 -0.29 -4.53
CA PRO A 98 -21.98 -1.43 -4.78
C PRO A 98 -20.93 -1.11 -5.85
N ILE A 99 -19.75 -1.72 -5.73
CA ILE A 99 -18.65 -1.56 -6.69
C ILE A 99 -18.63 -2.80 -7.59
N ASP A 100 -18.80 -2.60 -8.89
CA ASP A 100 -18.55 -3.64 -9.90
C ASP A 100 -17.13 -3.47 -10.45
N TRP A 101 -16.28 -4.47 -10.21
CA TRP A 101 -14.87 -4.48 -10.63
C TRP A 101 -14.66 -5.00 -12.05
N LYS A 102 -15.71 -5.40 -12.79
CA LYS A 102 -15.56 -5.95 -14.14
C LYS A 102 -14.79 -5.02 -15.09
N ASP A 103 -14.99 -3.71 -14.97
CA ASP A 103 -14.35 -2.72 -15.85
C ASP A 103 -12.94 -2.29 -15.39
N ALA A 104 -12.43 -2.85 -14.29
CA ALA A 104 -11.11 -2.49 -13.74
C ALA A 104 -9.94 -3.31 -14.34
N SER A 105 -10.23 -4.18 -15.33
CA SER A 105 -9.27 -5.12 -15.93
C SER A 105 -8.42 -4.55 -17.05
#